data_AF-A0A2P5NXJ8-F1
#
_entry.id   AF-A0A2P5NXJ8-F1
#
_cell.length_a   1.000
_cell.length_b   1.000
_cell.length_c   1.000
_cell.angle_alpha   90.00
_cell.angle_beta   90.00
_cell.angle_gamma   90.00
#
_symmetry.space_group_name_H-M   'P 1'
#
loop_
_entity.id
_entity.type
_entity.pdbx_description
1 polymer ?
#
loop_
_entity_poly.entity_id
_entity_poly.type
_entity_poly.pdbx_seq_one_letter_code
_entity_poly.pdbx_strand_id
1 'polypeptide(L)'
;MNSQEQEIEANVKPQQDLENRRRFIKGAGIATPVVMTLASRSVFGAECLSQILSGNISHVGNGSCVKGLSPGSWATPDGDGKAIPSGQPSIENPNNTQTETVKAQWESINGQHDVNITFTVKKITTQSYIWEGTTFVYGELKSFEIDINSIVYNNNSVTESIRIKENKPPYFKNNTSVSPGVNTIAAPTGNTWDDYVNGSKFSDAFGSGSNDPMREILGGQTDSDDRHLVAAILNAHYFPNYILSVEQVIDLHNNRSSYPQPYTSLKSFLDSTWT
;
A
#
# COMPACT_ATOMS: atom_id res chain seq x y z
N MET A 1 -12.42 -70.78 -53.00
CA MET A 1 -13.80 -71.28 -52.82
C MET A 1 -14.27 -70.79 -51.47
N ASN A 2 -15.42 -70.17 -51.26
CA ASN A 2 -16.41 -69.50 -52.10
C ASN A 2 -17.40 -68.93 -51.07
N SER A 3 -17.79 -67.67 -51.16
CA SER A 3 -19.16 -67.17 -50.96
C SER A 3 -19.15 -65.65 -50.84
N GLN A 4 -20.02 -65.05 -51.64
CA GLN A 4 -20.12 -63.64 -51.97
C GLN A 4 -21.04 -62.91 -50.97
N GLU A 5 -20.66 -61.68 -50.60
CA GLU A 5 -21.55 -60.68 -50.01
C GLU A 5 -22.26 -59.91 -51.14
N GLN A 6 -23.56 -59.67 -50.96
CA GLN A 6 -24.40 -58.85 -51.84
C GLN A 6 -24.40 -57.40 -51.36
N GLU A 7 -24.24 -56.51 -52.34
CA GLU A 7 -24.12 -55.06 -52.27
C GLU A 7 -25.51 -54.39 -52.22
N ILE A 8 -25.68 -53.35 -51.40
CA ILE A 8 -26.86 -52.46 -51.38
C ILE A 8 -26.44 -51.14 -52.01
N GLU A 9 -26.87 -50.90 -53.25
CA GLU A 9 -26.72 -49.61 -53.94
C GLU A 9 -27.85 -48.64 -53.53
N ALA A 10 -27.47 -47.52 -52.91
CA ALA A 10 -28.33 -46.35 -52.75
C ALA A 10 -28.12 -45.38 -53.93
N ASN A 11 -29.16 -45.23 -54.73
CA ASN A 11 -29.24 -44.38 -55.91
C ASN A 11 -29.33 -42.89 -55.51
N VAL A 12 -28.26 -42.11 -55.67
CA VAL A 12 -28.24 -40.65 -55.55
C VAL A 12 -27.88 -40.05 -56.92
N LYS A 13 -28.81 -39.31 -57.52
CA LYS A 13 -28.57 -38.52 -58.75
C LYS A 13 -27.93 -37.15 -58.41
N PRO A 14 -27.10 -36.58 -59.32
CA PRO A 14 -26.13 -35.53 -59.02
C PRO A 14 -26.67 -34.10 -59.02
N GLN A 15 -25.98 -33.24 -58.25
CA GLN A 15 -26.04 -31.78 -58.34
C GLN A 15 -25.35 -31.26 -59.61
N GLN A 16 -26.02 -30.35 -60.32
CA GLN A 16 -25.51 -29.24 -61.15
C GLN A 16 -26.77 -28.43 -61.51
N ASP A 17 -26.90 -27.12 -61.28
CA ASP A 17 -26.07 -26.09 -61.89
C ASP A 17 -26.27 -24.76 -61.14
N LEU A 18 -25.15 -24.04 -60.96
CA LEU A 18 -25.04 -22.71 -60.38
C LEU A 18 -25.11 -21.71 -61.53
N GLU A 19 -26.20 -20.95 -61.67
CA GLU A 19 -26.17 -19.58 -62.19
C GLU A 19 -27.57 -18.96 -62.26
N ASN A 20 -27.91 -18.09 -61.31
CA ASN A 20 -28.56 -16.80 -61.64
C ASN A 20 -28.71 -15.86 -60.43
N ARG A 21 -27.69 -14.98 -60.32
CA ARG A 21 -27.84 -13.52 -60.27
C ARG A 21 -28.67 -12.89 -59.15
N ARG A 22 -27.94 -12.53 -58.08
CA ARG A 22 -27.89 -11.20 -57.43
C ARG A 22 -29.04 -10.26 -57.80
N ARG A 23 -30.11 -10.27 -57.01
CA ARG A 23 -31.03 -9.13 -56.93
C ARG A 23 -30.55 -8.17 -55.83
N PHE A 24 -29.81 -7.19 -56.32
CA PHE A 24 -29.48 -5.92 -55.67
C PHE A 24 -30.77 -5.25 -55.19
N ILE A 25 -30.96 -5.14 -53.87
CA ILE A 25 -31.99 -4.24 -53.31
C ILE A 25 -31.44 -2.82 -53.47
N LYS A 26 -31.83 -2.17 -54.58
CA LYS A 26 -31.86 -0.71 -54.70
C LYS A 26 -33.21 -0.24 -54.16
N GLY A 27 -33.22 0.52 -53.08
CA GLY A 27 -34.42 1.18 -52.59
C GLY A 27 -34.19 1.79 -51.22
N ALA A 28 -34.21 3.12 -51.15
CA ALA A 28 -33.89 3.94 -49.99
C ALA A 28 -34.67 3.57 -48.73
N GLY A 29 -33.98 3.54 -47.59
CA GLY A 29 -34.61 3.34 -46.29
C GLY A 29 -33.60 3.41 -45.14
N ILE A 30 -33.38 4.64 -44.66
CA ILE A 30 -33.07 5.01 -43.26
C ILE A 30 -31.81 4.38 -42.64
N ALA A 31 -30.89 5.29 -42.30
CA ALA A 31 -29.69 5.06 -41.53
C ALA A 31 -29.97 4.40 -40.18
N THR A 32 -29.19 3.36 -39.86
CA THR A 32 -28.60 3.20 -38.53
C THR A 32 -27.26 2.48 -38.72
N PRO A 33 -26.11 3.05 -38.30
CA PRO A 33 -24.94 2.21 -38.09
C PRO A 33 -25.34 1.19 -37.01
N VAL A 34 -25.24 -0.10 -37.33
CA VAL A 34 -25.07 -1.11 -36.29
C VAL A 34 -23.71 -0.81 -35.71
N VAL A 35 -23.70 0.07 -34.70
CA VAL A 35 -22.57 0.19 -33.78
C VAL A 35 -22.46 -1.20 -33.17
N MET A 36 -21.47 -1.97 -33.60
CA MET A 36 -21.02 -3.09 -32.80
C MET A 36 -20.52 -2.45 -31.51
N THR A 37 -21.38 -2.46 -30.50
CA THR A 37 -20.98 -2.16 -29.14
C THR A 37 -19.80 -3.08 -28.88
N LEU A 38 -18.62 -2.48 -28.78
CA LEU A 38 -17.45 -3.14 -28.22
C LEU A 38 -17.96 -3.92 -27.01
N ALA A 39 -17.65 -5.21 -26.94
CA ALA A 39 -17.62 -5.93 -25.68
C ALA A 39 -16.52 -5.29 -24.82
N SER A 40 -16.76 -4.06 -24.39
CA SER A 40 -16.15 -3.47 -23.22
C SER A 40 -16.67 -4.35 -22.10
N ARG A 41 -15.79 -5.24 -21.62
CA ARG A 41 -15.96 -5.77 -20.28
C ARG A 41 -16.24 -4.55 -19.43
N SER A 42 -17.45 -4.44 -18.88
CA SER A 42 -17.71 -3.41 -17.88
C SER A 42 -16.87 -3.82 -16.68
N VAL A 43 -15.60 -3.40 -16.64
CA VAL A 43 -14.60 -3.68 -15.58
C VAL A 43 -15.06 -3.11 -14.22
N PHE A 44 -16.19 -2.42 -14.20
CA PHE A 44 -16.72 -1.63 -13.11
C PHE A 44 -18.19 -1.96 -12.77
N GLY A 45 -18.66 -3.17 -13.10
CA GLY A 45 -20.01 -3.66 -12.79
C GLY A 45 -20.29 -3.93 -11.30
N ALA A 46 -19.57 -3.30 -10.38
CA ALA A 46 -19.85 -3.38 -8.96
C ALA A 46 -21.00 -2.41 -8.61
N GLU A 47 -22.01 -2.89 -7.89
CA GLU A 47 -23.18 -2.11 -7.43
C GLU A 47 -22.79 -0.82 -6.70
N CYS A 48 -21.57 -0.74 -6.16
CA CYS A 48 -21.02 0.41 -5.45
C CYS A 48 -20.60 1.57 -6.36
N LEU A 49 -20.03 1.27 -7.52
CA LEU A 49 -19.47 2.30 -8.36
C LEU A 49 -20.57 3.06 -9.12
N SER A 50 -21.65 2.37 -9.49
CA SER A 50 -22.83 3.01 -10.07
C SER A 50 -23.49 4.00 -9.09
N GLN A 51 -23.47 3.73 -7.77
CA GLN A 51 -23.97 4.66 -6.75
C GLN A 51 -23.13 5.94 -6.66
N ILE A 52 -21.79 5.82 -6.70
CA ILE A 52 -20.89 6.97 -6.67
C ILE A 52 -21.01 7.80 -7.95
N LEU A 53 -21.09 7.15 -9.11
CA LEU A 53 -21.18 7.82 -10.41
C LEU A 53 -22.54 8.47 -10.65
N SER A 54 -23.63 7.91 -10.12
CA SER A 54 -24.97 8.42 -10.38
C SER A 54 -25.28 9.72 -9.64
N GLY A 55 -24.64 9.99 -8.48
CA GLY A 55 -24.90 11.18 -7.67
C GLY A 55 -26.37 11.38 -7.27
N ASN A 56 -27.23 10.38 -7.48
CA ASN A 56 -28.69 10.52 -7.41
C ASN A 56 -29.18 9.94 -6.08
N ILE A 57 -29.72 10.83 -5.22
CA ILE A 57 -30.17 10.59 -3.84
C ILE A 57 -31.52 9.81 -3.80
N SER A 58 -31.83 9.00 -4.81
CA SER A 58 -32.99 8.11 -4.75
C SER A 58 -32.59 6.79 -4.12
N HIS A 59 -32.74 6.71 -2.80
CA HIS A 59 -32.71 5.53 -1.94
C HIS A 59 -32.65 4.18 -2.68
N VAL A 60 -31.44 3.66 -2.89
CA VAL A 60 -31.23 2.27 -3.30
C VAL A 60 -31.14 1.42 -2.04
N GLY A 61 -32.05 0.47 -1.90
CA GLY A 61 -32.16 -0.37 -0.72
C GLY A 61 -30.86 -1.14 -0.44
N ASN A 62 -30.44 -1.11 0.83
CA ASN A 62 -29.50 -1.99 1.55
C ASN A 62 -28.35 -2.73 0.80
N GLY A 63 -27.84 -2.19 -0.31
CA GLY A 63 -26.53 -2.50 -0.87
C GLY A 63 -25.53 -1.46 -0.36
N SER A 64 -25.16 -1.57 0.91
CA SER A 64 -24.45 -0.54 1.68
C SER A 64 -22.94 -0.59 1.43
N CYS A 65 -22.52 -0.10 0.27
CA CYS A 65 -21.11 0.13 -0.02
C CYS A 65 -20.53 1.13 0.96
N VAL A 66 -19.31 0.87 1.42
CA VAL A 66 -18.63 1.72 2.40
C VAL A 66 -17.48 2.46 1.76
N LYS A 67 -17.36 3.74 2.12
CA LYS A 67 -16.16 4.51 1.85
C LYS A 67 -15.03 3.98 2.72
N GLY A 68 -13.84 3.96 2.16
CA GLY A 68 -12.63 3.58 2.87
C GLY A 68 -12.03 4.74 3.66
N LEU A 69 -10.81 4.53 4.13
CA LEU A 69 -9.99 5.54 4.78
C LEU A 69 -9.04 6.20 3.77
N SER A 70 -8.79 7.49 3.97
CA SER A 70 -7.82 8.25 3.17
C SER A 70 -6.38 7.75 3.37
N PRO A 71 -5.45 8.02 2.42
CA PRO A 71 -4.05 7.64 2.57
C PRO A 71 -3.39 8.23 3.84
N GLY A 72 -3.82 9.42 4.26
CA GLY A 72 -3.32 10.03 5.50
C GLY A 72 -3.71 9.26 6.75
N SER A 73 -4.93 8.70 6.76
CA SER A 73 -5.41 7.87 7.87
C SER A 73 -4.62 6.56 7.96
N TRP A 74 -4.35 5.91 6.82
CA TRP A 74 -3.53 4.69 6.76
C TRP A 74 -2.04 4.91 7.09
N ALA A 75 -1.54 6.14 6.93
CA ALA A 75 -0.16 6.50 7.27
C ALA A 75 0.07 6.62 8.79
N THR A 76 -1.00 6.81 9.57
CA THR A 76 -0.90 6.98 11.03
C THR A 76 -1.16 5.66 11.74
N PRO A 77 -0.16 5.08 12.43
CA PRO A 77 -0.28 3.79 13.11
C PRO A 77 -1.28 3.80 14.28
N ASP A 78 -1.36 4.91 15.01
CA ASP A 78 -2.28 5.12 16.15
C ASP A 78 -3.65 5.71 15.74
N GLY A 79 -3.87 5.95 14.45
CA GLY A 79 -5.11 6.55 13.93
C GLY A 79 -6.14 5.50 13.47
N ASP A 80 -7.04 5.90 12.58
CA ASP A 80 -7.95 4.96 11.91
C ASP A 80 -7.20 3.95 11.00
N GLY A 81 -5.91 4.19 10.71
CA GLY A 81 -4.98 3.30 10.01
C GLY A 81 -4.33 2.25 10.90
N LYS A 82 -5.17 1.36 11.42
CA LYS A 82 -4.94 0.39 12.51
C LYS A 82 -3.74 -0.54 12.32
N ALA A 83 -2.53 -0.02 12.55
CA ALA A 83 -1.34 -0.85 12.66
C ALA A 83 -1.41 -1.58 14.02
N ILE A 84 -1.67 -2.89 14.00
CA ILE A 84 -1.79 -3.69 15.21
C ILE A 84 -0.54 -4.53 15.44
N PRO A 85 -0.10 -4.73 16.70
CA PRO A 85 0.99 -5.64 17.02
C PRO A 85 0.68 -7.04 16.48
N SER A 86 1.61 -7.62 15.76
CA SER A 86 1.54 -9.00 15.27
C SER A 86 2.58 -9.87 15.96
N GLY A 87 2.13 -10.96 16.58
CA GLY A 87 3.02 -11.90 17.26
C GLY A 87 3.59 -11.37 18.58
N GLN A 88 4.46 -12.18 19.19
CA GLN A 88 5.18 -11.79 20.41
C GLN A 88 6.42 -10.96 20.05
N PRO A 89 6.75 -9.93 20.84
CA PRO A 89 7.97 -9.17 20.62
C PRO A 89 9.19 -10.09 20.71
N SER A 90 10.10 -9.98 19.74
CA SER A 90 11.38 -10.65 19.80
C SER A 90 12.33 -9.83 20.66
N ILE A 91 13.05 -10.53 21.54
CA ILE A 91 14.06 -9.93 22.41
C ILE A 91 15.41 -10.43 21.93
N GLU A 92 16.24 -9.51 21.48
CA GLU A 92 17.65 -9.74 21.21
C GLU A 92 18.45 -9.15 22.37
N ASN A 93 19.16 -10.03 23.07
CA ASN A 93 20.21 -9.61 24.00
C ASN A 93 21.51 -9.71 23.22
N PRO A 94 22.07 -8.60 22.70
CA PRO A 94 23.34 -8.64 22.01
C PRO A 94 24.41 -9.21 22.96
N ASN A 95 24.82 -10.47 22.71
CA ASN A 95 25.76 -11.20 23.57
C ASN A 95 27.13 -10.53 23.68
N ASN A 96 27.41 -9.58 22.78
CA ASN A 96 28.49 -8.61 22.92
C ASN A 96 27.85 -7.25 23.20
N THR A 97 28.05 -6.76 24.41
CA THR A 97 27.88 -5.39 24.88
C THR A 97 28.63 -4.43 23.95
N GLN A 98 28.09 -4.16 22.76
CA GLN A 98 28.73 -3.28 21.79
C GLN A 98 28.71 -1.87 22.35
N THR A 99 29.91 -1.41 22.72
CA THR A 99 30.13 -0.02 23.09
C THR A 99 30.31 0.77 21.81
N GLU A 100 29.35 1.64 21.51
CA GLU A 100 29.41 2.54 20.37
C GLU A 100 29.79 3.94 20.85
N THR A 101 30.59 4.63 20.04
CA THR A 101 30.85 6.05 20.23
C THR A 101 30.39 6.80 19.00
N VAL A 102 29.51 7.77 19.22
CA VAL A 102 28.81 8.52 18.18
C VAL A 102 29.01 10.02 18.39
N LYS A 103 29.12 10.74 17.29
CA LYS A 103 29.16 12.21 17.29
C LYS A 103 27.74 12.72 17.22
N ALA A 104 27.31 13.49 18.21
CA ALA A 104 25.99 14.12 18.24
C ALA A 104 26.13 15.63 18.42
N GLN A 105 25.10 16.38 18.06
CA GLN A 105 25.03 17.82 18.35
C GLN A 105 24.11 18.10 19.54
N TRP A 106 24.62 18.88 20.48
CA TRP A 106 23.91 19.38 21.65
C TRP A 106 23.78 20.91 21.58
N GLU A 107 22.57 21.41 21.84
CA GLU A 107 22.31 22.85 21.93
C GLU A 107 22.24 23.29 23.40
N SER A 108 23.11 24.24 23.77
CA SER A 108 23.13 24.92 25.06
C SER A 108 22.63 26.36 24.92
N ILE A 109 22.43 27.06 26.05
CA ILE A 109 22.16 28.51 26.04
C ILE A 109 23.26 29.33 25.32
N ASN A 110 24.46 28.78 25.20
CA ASN A 110 25.63 29.42 24.62
C ASN A 110 25.92 28.97 23.17
N GLY A 111 24.98 28.24 22.54
CA GLY A 111 25.10 27.76 21.16
C GLY A 111 25.17 26.24 21.04
N GLN A 112 25.38 25.77 19.81
CA GLN A 112 25.50 24.37 19.44
C GLN A 112 26.93 23.85 19.63
N HIS A 113 27.03 22.61 20.10
CA HIS A 113 28.26 21.93 20.47
C HIS A 113 28.28 20.50 19.94
N ASP A 114 29.42 20.06 19.42
CA ASP A 114 29.64 18.66 19.05
C ASP A 114 30.06 17.87 20.30
N VAL A 115 29.34 16.78 20.58
CA VAL A 115 29.61 15.88 21.70
C VAL A 115 29.86 14.46 21.21
N ASN A 116 30.73 13.74 21.91
CA ASN A 116 30.89 12.31 21.73
C ASN A 116 30.09 11.59 22.82
N ILE A 117 29.16 10.74 22.42
CA ILE A 117 28.36 9.93 23.34
C ILE A 117 28.85 8.50 23.24
N THR A 118 29.25 7.92 24.36
CA THR A 118 29.61 6.51 24.45
C THR A 118 28.51 5.78 25.21
N PHE A 119 27.92 4.77 24.56
CA PHE A 119 26.84 4.00 25.15
C PHE A 119 26.98 2.51 24.82
N THR A 120 26.28 1.71 25.62
CA THR A 120 26.24 0.26 25.54
C THR A 120 24.80 -0.16 25.26
N VAL A 121 24.56 -0.95 24.23
CA VAL A 121 23.23 -1.55 24.00
C VAL A 121 23.12 -2.84 24.82
N LYS A 122 22.15 -2.89 25.73
CA LYS A 122 21.85 -4.06 26.58
C LYS A 122 20.85 -5.01 25.95
N LYS A 123 19.82 -4.45 25.33
CA LYS A 123 18.67 -5.20 24.84
C LYS A 123 18.04 -4.46 23.68
N ILE A 124 17.66 -5.21 22.65
CA ILE A 124 16.86 -4.75 21.54
C ILE A 124 15.55 -5.52 21.61
N THR A 125 14.42 -4.81 21.68
CA THR A 125 13.10 -5.43 21.55
C THR A 125 12.54 -5.02 20.19
N THR A 126 12.16 -5.99 19.37
CA THR A 126 11.53 -5.74 18.08
C THR A 126 10.09 -6.24 18.13
N GLN A 127 9.14 -5.36 17.82
CA GLN A 127 7.73 -5.71 17.68
C GLN A 127 7.30 -5.48 16.24
N SER A 128 6.85 -6.53 15.57
CA SER A 128 6.23 -6.42 14.24
C SER A 128 4.80 -5.93 14.35
N TYR A 129 4.38 -5.14 13.38
CA TYR A 129 3.02 -4.61 13.23
C TYR A 129 2.48 -4.93 11.84
N ILE A 130 1.19 -5.25 11.75
CA ILE A 130 0.46 -5.46 10.51
C ILE A 130 -0.67 -4.43 10.40
N TRP A 131 -1.08 -4.07 9.19
CA TRP A 131 -2.35 -3.37 9.03
C TRP A 131 -3.48 -4.34 9.35
N GLU A 132 -4.35 -3.97 10.28
CA GLU A 132 -5.54 -4.75 10.66
C GLU A 132 -6.32 -5.18 9.41
N GLY A 133 -6.87 -6.40 9.43
CA GLY A 133 -7.66 -6.94 8.31
C GLY A 133 -6.88 -7.24 7.03
N THR A 134 -5.55 -7.10 7.04
CA THR A 134 -4.68 -7.40 5.90
C THR A 134 -3.62 -8.45 6.26
N THR A 135 -2.92 -8.95 5.24
CA THR A 135 -1.68 -9.74 5.42
C THR A 135 -0.42 -8.89 5.30
N PHE A 136 -0.57 -7.57 5.12
CA PHE A 136 0.55 -6.68 4.90
C PHE A 136 1.18 -6.24 6.21
N VAL A 137 2.50 -6.29 6.26
CA VAL A 137 3.29 -5.86 7.41
C VAL A 137 3.46 -4.35 7.33
N TYR A 138 2.97 -3.63 8.33
CA TYR A 138 3.17 -2.20 8.48
C TYR A 138 4.67 -1.89 8.60
N GLY A 139 5.32 -2.59 9.53
CA GLY A 139 6.74 -2.50 9.80
C GLY A 139 7.08 -3.06 11.16
N GLU A 140 8.31 -2.84 11.58
CA GLU A 140 8.85 -3.27 12.86
C GLU A 140 9.22 -2.05 13.70
N LEU A 141 8.73 -2.02 14.94
CA LEU A 141 9.11 -1.04 15.94
C LEU A 141 10.26 -1.62 16.78
N LYS A 142 11.41 -0.95 16.74
CA LYS A 142 12.59 -1.34 17.53
C LYS A 142 12.75 -0.43 18.74
N SER A 143 12.88 -1.04 19.92
CA SER A 143 13.20 -0.34 21.17
C SER A 143 14.52 -0.84 21.74
N PHE A 144 15.24 0.05 22.42
CA PHE A 144 16.60 -0.19 22.86
C PHE A 144 16.71 0.12 24.36
N GLU A 145 17.19 -0.85 25.12
CA GLU A 145 17.71 -0.61 26.46
C GLU A 145 19.20 -0.32 26.31
N ILE A 146 19.61 0.90 26.68
CA ILE A 146 20.99 1.34 26.54
C ILE A 146 21.50 1.94 27.85
N ASP A 147 22.77 1.73 28.13
CA ASP A 147 23.50 2.42 29.19
C ASP A 147 24.38 3.50 28.59
N ILE A 148 24.19 4.74 29.03
CA ILE A 148 25.06 5.84 28.65
C ILE A 148 26.28 5.86 29.58
N ASN A 149 27.42 5.43 29.04
CA ASN A 149 28.68 5.29 29.77
C ASN A 149 29.31 6.67 30.01
N SER A 150 29.35 7.51 28.97
CA SER A 150 29.93 8.84 29.05
C SER A 150 29.42 9.76 27.95
N ILE A 151 29.48 11.07 28.23
CA ILE A 151 29.26 12.14 27.27
C ILE A 151 30.46 13.07 27.38
N VAL A 152 31.14 13.34 26.26
CA VAL A 152 32.39 14.12 26.24
C VAL A 152 32.26 15.30 25.29
N TYR A 153 32.56 16.50 25.80
CA TYR A 153 32.65 17.75 25.07
C TYR A 153 34.04 18.38 25.29
N ASN A 154 34.79 18.67 24.22
CA ASN A 154 36.15 19.23 24.33
C ASN A 154 37.05 18.49 25.34
N ASN A 155 37.00 17.15 25.34
CA ASN A 155 37.69 16.26 26.29
C ASN A 155 37.25 16.35 27.76
N ASN A 156 36.19 17.11 28.06
CA ASN A 156 35.59 17.18 29.39
C ASN A 156 34.33 16.32 29.46
N SER A 157 34.14 15.65 30.59
CA SER A 157 32.92 14.88 30.84
C SER A 157 31.74 15.81 31.11
N VAL A 158 30.63 15.59 30.41
CA VAL A 158 29.36 16.26 30.64
C VAL A 158 28.54 15.41 31.61
N THR A 159 28.16 15.97 32.76
CA THR A 159 27.39 15.27 33.79
C THR A 159 25.90 15.59 33.77
N GLU A 160 25.52 16.63 33.02
CA GLU A 160 24.14 17.11 32.91
C GLU A 160 23.38 16.40 31.77
N SER A 161 22.06 16.47 31.83
CA SER A 161 21.18 16.02 30.76
C SER A 161 21.31 16.92 29.53
N ILE A 162 21.63 16.34 28.37
CA ILE A 162 21.72 17.07 27.10
C ILE A 162 20.59 16.65 26.15
N ARG A 163 20.17 17.57 25.27
CA ARG A 163 19.23 17.27 24.18
C ARG A 163 19.97 17.12 22.87
N ILE A 164 19.84 15.96 22.23
CA ILE A 164 20.47 15.69 20.93
C ILE A 164 19.61 16.28 19.81
N LYS A 165 20.24 17.03 18.90
CA LYS A 165 19.60 17.67 17.73
C LYS A 165 19.92 16.97 16.41
N GLU A 166 21.19 16.69 16.14
CA GLU A 166 21.69 16.18 14.85
C GLU A 166 22.75 15.09 15.00
N ASN A 167 23.07 14.39 13.89
CA ASN A 167 24.01 13.26 13.82
C ASN A 167 23.74 12.18 14.87
N LYS A 168 22.47 11.99 15.17
CA LYS A 168 22.00 11.05 16.17
C LYS A 168 22.43 9.61 15.80
N PRO A 169 22.70 8.75 16.79
CA PRO A 169 22.84 7.33 16.52
C PRO A 169 21.52 6.82 15.93
N PRO A 170 21.55 5.75 15.12
CA PRO A 170 20.36 5.23 14.46
C PRO A 170 19.20 4.90 15.42
N TYR A 171 19.49 4.78 16.71
CA TYR A 171 18.57 4.42 17.79
C TYR A 171 17.91 5.61 18.51
N PHE A 172 18.31 6.85 18.24
CA PHE A 172 17.84 8.02 18.97
C PHE A 172 16.86 8.83 18.10
N LYS A 173 15.83 9.40 18.72
CA LYS A 173 14.94 10.37 18.08
C LYS A 173 15.48 11.79 18.18
N ASN A 174 14.94 12.68 17.35
CA ASN A 174 15.22 14.11 17.46
C ASN A 174 14.74 14.60 18.84
N ASN A 175 15.52 15.49 19.46
CA ASN A 175 15.26 16.02 20.80
C ASN A 175 15.25 14.98 21.94
N THR A 176 15.84 13.80 21.73
CA THR A 176 16.02 12.84 22.82
C THR A 176 16.90 13.46 23.90
N SER A 177 16.41 13.49 25.14
CA SER A 177 17.18 13.94 26.30
C SER A 177 17.96 12.76 26.85
N VAL A 178 19.27 12.95 27.03
CA VAL A 178 20.19 11.89 27.43
C VAL A 178 21.07 12.40 28.57
N SER A 179 21.38 11.54 29.54
CA SER A 179 22.25 11.88 30.67
C SER A 179 23.11 10.66 31.01
N PRO A 180 24.33 10.84 31.53
CA PRO A 180 25.11 9.72 32.03
C PRO A 180 24.34 8.95 33.11
N GLY A 181 24.39 7.62 33.06
CA GLY A 181 23.66 6.75 34.00
C GLY A 181 22.16 6.59 33.72
N VAL A 182 21.64 7.13 32.62
CA VAL A 182 20.33 6.74 32.09
C VAL A 182 20.47 5.38 31.41
N ASN A 183 19.67 4.41 31.86
CA ASN A 183 19.74 3.00 31.45
C ASN A 183 18.65 2.59 30.45
N THR A 184 17.78 3.52 30.06
CA THR A 184 16.69 3.23 29.13
C THR A 184 16.35 4.47 28.34
N ILE A 185 16.51 4.40 27.02
CA ILE A 185 15.90 5.37 26.11
C ILE A 185 14.59 4.75 25.67
N ALA A 186 13.49 5.42 26.01
CA ALA A 186 12.17 4.94 25.62
C ALA A 186 12.12 4.77 24.10
N ALA A 187 11.46 3.69 23.67
CA ALA A 187 11.20 3.41 22.27
C ALA A 187 10.63 4.63 21.55
N PRO A 188 10.78 4.72 20.22
CA PRO A 188 9.81 5.44 19.43
C PRO A 188 8.40 5.10 19.94
N THR A 189 7.60 6.11 20.24
CA THR A 189 6.24 5.89 20.76
C THR A 189 5.37 5.12 19.77
N GLY A 190 5.80 5.01 18.51
CA GLY A 190 5.12 4.29 17.45
C GLY A 190 4.06 5.16 16.79
N ASN A 191 4.16 6.49 16.92
CA ASN A 191 3.07 7.40 16.53
C ASN A 191 3.20 7.90 15.09
N THR A 192 4.38 7.74 14.48
CA THR A 192 4.68 8.20 13.13
C THR A 192 5.24 7.06 12.29
N TRP A 193 4.96 7.06 10.98
CA TRP A 193 5.37 5.98 10.08
C TRP A 193 6.89 5.80 9.97
N ASP A 194 7.67 6.86 10.21
CA ASP A 194 9.13 6.87 10.20
C ASP A 194 9.75 6.23 11.45
N ASP A 195 8.94 5.89 12.46
CA ASP A 195 9.35 5.12 13.64
C ASP A 195 9.60 3.64 13.33
N TYR A 196 9.05 3.17 12.21
CA TYR A 196 9.04 1.77 11.84
C TYR A 196 10.06 1.51 10.75
N VAL A 197 10.67 0.33 10.80
CA VAL A 197 11.59 -0.18 9.77
C VAL A 197 10.98 -1.39 9.06
N ASN A 198 11.58 -1.83 7.95
CA ASN A 198 11.15 -3.00 7.18
C ASN A 198 9.71 -2.88 6.63
N GLY A 199 8.88 -3.92 6.67
CA GLY A 199 7.48 -3.89 6.21
C GLY A 199 7.25 -4.26 4.74
N SER A 200 5.99 -4.46 4.39
CA SER A 200 5.55 -4.86 3.05
C SER A 200 5.80 -3.74 2.05
N LYS A 201 6.44 -4.09 0.93
CA LYS A 201 6.76 -3.18 -0.15
C LYS A 201 5.55 -2.97 -1.05
N PHE A 202 5.55 -1.87 -1.78
CA PHE A 202 4.57 -1.66 -2.84
C PHE A 202 4.62 -2.79 -3.89
N SER A 203 5.82 -3.18 -4.31
CA SER A 203 6.02 -4.28 -5.24
C SER A 203 5.50 -5.63 -4.71
N ASP A 204 5.43 -5.85 -3.40
CA ASP A 204 4.85 -7.06 -2.82
C ASP A 204 3.33 -7.11 -2.99
N ALA A 205 2.66 -5.95 -2.92
CA ALA A 205 1.20 -5.84 -3.07
C ALA A 205 0.76 -5.85 -4.54
N PHE A 206 1.56 -5.26 -5.43
CA PHE A 206 1.19 -5.01 -6.83
C PHE A 206 1.97 -5.84 -7.85
N GLY A 207 2.95 -6.65 -7.41
CA GLY A 207 3.85 -7.44 -8.26
C GLY A 207 4.86 -6.61 -9.08
N SER A 208 4.82 -5.28 -8.97
CA SER A 208 5.69 -4.33 -9.69
C SER A 208 5.66 -2.95 -9.03
N GLY A 209 6.58 -2.07 -9.40
CA GLY A 209 6.62 -0.68 -8.91
C GLY A 209 7.72 -0.44 -7.87
N SER A 210 7.48 0.49 -6.93
CA SER A 210 8.47 0.86 -5.92
C SER A 210 8.83 -0.31 -4.99
N ASN A 211 10.09 -0.35 -4.54
CA ASN A 211 10.55 -1.26 -3.49
C ASN A 211 10.49 -0.61 -2.10
N ASP A 212 9.97 0.61 -2.01
CA ASP A 212 9.75 1.29 -0.75
C ASP A 212 8.60 0.61 0.01
N PRO A 213 8.69 0.52 1.33
CA PRO A 213 7.58 0.06 2.15
C PRO A 213 6.33 0.91 1.94
N MET A 214 5.16 0.26 1.93
CA MET A 214 3.88 0.94 1.72
C MET A 214 3.62 2.07 2.73
N ARG A 215 4.09 1.94 3.98
CA ARG A 215 3.97 3.02 4.99
C ARG A 215 4.74 4.29 4.59
N GLU A 216 5.88 4.15 3.94
CA GLU A 216 6.73 5.29 3.53
C GLU A 216 6.09 6.01 2.34
N ILE A 217 5.47 5.25 1.44
CA ILE A 217 4.67 5.81 0.33
C ILE A 217 3.43 6.55 0.85
N LEU A 218 2.78 6.03 1.90
CA LEU A 218 1.63 6.69 2.53
C LEU A 218 2.01 7.96 3.30
N GLY A 219 3.11 7.89 4.06
CA GLY A 219 3.60 8.95 4.94
C GLY A 219 4.45 10.02 4.26
N GLY A 220 4.93 9.74 3.04
CA GLY A 220 5.69 10.68 2.23
C GLY A 220 4.91 11.93 1.82
N GLN A 221 5.65 12.98 1.47
CA GLN A 221 5.11 14.30 1.10
C GLN A 221 4.60 14.37 -0.35
N THR A 222 4.56 13.26 -1.08
CA THR A 222 4.20 13.26 -2.50
C THR A 222 2.76 12.83 -2.71
N ASP A 223 2.03 13.68 -3.44
CA ASP A 223 0.69 13.43 -3.92
C ASP A 223 0.71 12.47 -5.13
N SER A 224 1.24 11.26 -4.92
CA SER A 224 1.47 10.28 -5.97
C SER A 224 0.26 9.36 -6.16
N ASP A 225 0.07 8.85 -7.38
CA ASP A 225 -0.91 7.79 -7.65
C ASP A 225 -0.61 6.55 -6.77
N ASP A 226 0.66 6.24 -6.54
CA ASP A 226 1.09 5.10 -5.71
C ASP A 226 0.55 5.24 -4.28
N ARG A 227 0.58 6.44 -3.69
CA ARG A 227 -0.01 6.73 -2.38
C ARG A 227 -1.52 6.45 -2.35
N HIS A 228 -2.23 6.77 -3.42
CA HIS A 228 -3.67 6.53 -3.54
C HIS A 228 -3.98 5.05 -3.77
N LEU A 229 -3.15 4.36 -4.55
CA LEU A 229 -3.25 2.92 -4.80
C LEU A 229 -3.00 2.11 -3.52
N VAL A 230 -2.01 2.49 -2.72
CA VAL A 230 -1.76 1.85 -1.42
C VAL A 230 -2.97 2.00 -0.49
N ALA A 231 -3.56 3.20 -0.40
CA ALA A 231 -4.77 3.37 0.41
C ALA A 231 -5.94 2.52 -0.12
N ALA A 232 -6.13 2.49 -1.44
CA ALA A 232 -7.19 1.72 -2.07
C ALA A 232 -7.04 0.21 -1.85
N ILE A 233 -5.83 -0.35 -1.93
CA ILE A 233 -5.60 -1.79 -1.72
C ILE A 233 -5.82 -2.15 -0.24
N LEU A 234 -5.36 -1.30 0.70
CA LEU A 234 -5.62 -1.50 2.13
C LEU A 234 -7.11 -1.44 2.45
N ASN A 235 -7.84 -0.49 1.87
CA ASN A 235 -9.29 -0.41 2.00
C ASN A 235 -10.00 -1.66 1.45
N ALA A 236 -9.57 -2.16 0.29
CA ALA A 236 -10.14 -3.34 -0.35
C ALA A 236 -9.93 -4.62 0.47
N HIS A 237 -8.85 -4.72 1.23
CA HIS A 237 -8.63 -5.79 2.20
C HIS A 237 -9.42 -5.60 3.50
N TYR A 238 -9.44 -4.37 4.02
CA TYR A 238 -10.01 -4.10 5.34
C TYR A 238 -11.54 -4.09 5.35
N PHE A 239 -12.16 -3.43 4.38
CA PHE A 239 -13.59 -3.22 4.32
C PHE A 239 -14.27 -4.26 3.42
N PRO A 240 -15.11 -5.17 3.96
CA PRO A 240 -15.74 -6.22 3.17
C PRO A 240 -16.60 -5.72 2.00
N ASN A 241 -17.15 -4.50 2.12
CA ASN A 241 -18.00 -3.85 1.10
C ASN A 241 -17.34 -2.58 0.55
N TYR A 242 -16.01 -2.55 0.46
CA TYR A 242 -15.32 -1.43 -0.20
C TYR A 242 -15.76 -1.30 -1.66
N ILE A 243 -15.71 -0.08 -2.15
CA ILE A 243 -16.15 0.30 -3.50
C ILE A 243 -15.35 -0.42 -4.59
N LEU A 244 -14.08 -0.72 -4.31
CA LEU A 244 -13.17 -1.43 -5.22
C LEU A 244 -12.81 -2.78 -4.62
N SER A 245 -12.79 -3.83 -5.44
CA SER A 245 -12.16 -5.09 -5.05
C SER A 245 -10.64 -4.99 -5.13
N VAL A 246 -9.94 -5.91 -4.46
CA VAL A 246 -8.47 -6.05 -4.54
C VAL A 246 -8.01 -6.13 -6.00
N GLU A 247 -8.68 -6.96 -6.81
CA GLU A 247 -8.36 -7.13 -8.23
C GLU A 247 -8.54 -5.83 -9.03
N GLN A 248 -9.62 -5.08 -8.77
CA GLN A 248 -9.86 -3.80 -9.45
C GLN A 248 -8.77 -2.77 -9.12
N VAL A 249 -8.25 -2.76 -7.90
CA VAL A 249 -7.14 -1.87 -7.52
C VAL A 249 -5.84 -2.29 -8.23
N ILE A 250 -5.58 -3.60 -8.35
CA ILE A 250 -4.42 -4.13 -9.09
C ILE A 250 -4.53 -3.78 -10.59
N ASP A 251 -5.72 -3.92 -11.18
CA ASP A 251 -5.98 -3.54 -12.58
C ASP A 251 -5.75 -2.04 -12.82
N LEU A 252 -6.19 -1.19 -11.89
CA LEU A 252 -5.96 0.25 -11.96
C LEU A 252 -4.46 0.60 -11.86
N HIS A 253 -3.68 -0.12 -11.05
CA HIS A 253 -2.22 0.04 -11.01
C HIS A 253 -1.58 -0.32 -12.35
N ASN A 254 -1.97 -1.46 -12.93
CA ASN A 254 -1.45 -1.94 -14.21
C ASN A 254 -1.89 -1.07 -15.40
N ASN A 255 -3.05 -0.43 -15.30
CA ASN A 255 -3.60 0.46 -16.33
C ASN A 255 -4.14 1.76 -15.71
N ARG A 256 -3.24 2.69 -15.40
CA ARG A 256 -3.57 3.94 -14.69
C ARG A 256 -4.48 4.90 -15.44
N SER A 257 -4.78 4.64 -16.71
CA SER A 257 -5.73 5.42 -17.52
C SER A 257 -7.13 4.82 -17.55
N SER A 258 -7.37 3.68 -16.89
CA SER A 258 -8.63 2.93 -16.96
C SER A 258 -9.70 3.33 -15.94
N TYR A 259 -9.58 4.50 -15.31
CA TYR A 259 -10.58 5.00 -14.36
C TYR A 259 -11.88 5.45 -15.05
N PRO A 260 -13.03 5.36 -14.37
CA PRO A 260 -14.32 5.75 -14.95
C PRO A 260 -14.43 7.26 -15.18
N GLN A 261 -15.20 7.66 -16.20
CA GLN A 261 -15.65 9.05 -16.36
C GLN A 261 -16.66 9.39 -15.25
N PRO A 262 -16.76 10.66 -14.78
CA PRO A 262 -16.16 11.87 -15.34
C PRO A 262 -14.80 12.26 -14.72
N TYR A 263 -14.17 11.37 -13.97
CA TYR A 263 -12.88 11.67 -13.33
C TYR A 263 -11.82 11.99 -14.39
N THR A 264 -10.95 12.95 -14.08
CA THR A 264 -9.90 13.45 -14.99
C THR A 264 -8.53 12.85 -14.68
N SER A 265 -8.42 12.10 -13.59
CA SER A 265 -7.22 11.40 -13.17
C SER A 265 -7.56 10.21 -12.27
N LEU A 266 -6.67 9.21 -12.24
CA LEU A 266 -6.76 8.07 -11.32
C LEU A 266 -6.89 8.56 -9.88
N LYS A 267 -6.06 9.53 -9.50
CA LYS A 267 -6.13 10.22 -8.22
C LYS A 267 -7.55 10.71 -7.90
N SER A 268 -8.15 11.53 -8.77
CA SER A 268 -9.48 12.12 -8.50
C SER A 268 -10.58 11.06 -8.37
N PHE A 269 -10.42 9.95 -9.09
CA PHE A 269 -11.29 8.80 -8.94
C PHE A 269 -11.11 8.13 -7.58
N LEU A 270 -9.86 7.79 -7.20
CA LEU A 270 -9.58 7.12 -5.94
C LEU A 270 -9.98 8.01 -4.74
N ASP A 271 -9.73 9.32 -4.79
CA ASP A 271 -10.17 10.28 -3.77
C ASP A 271 -11.69 10.23 -3.50
N SER A 272 -12.50 9.87 -4.50
CA SER A 272 -13.95 9.75 -4.34
C SER A 272 -14.37 8.53 -3.50
N THR A 273 -13.47 7.56 -3.30
CA THR A 273 -13.77 6.25 -2.71
C THR A 273 -13.56 6.19 -1.19
N TRP A 274 -13.09 7.27 -0.56
CA TRP A 274 -12.90 7.37 0.89
C TRP A 274 -13.41 8.68 1.48
N THR A 275 -13.28 8.81 2.80
CA THR A 275 -13.49 10.03 3.57
C THR A 275 -12.21 10.50 4.24
#